data_AF-A0A2T2YFF9-F1
#
_entry.id   AF-A0A2T2YFF9-F1
#
_cell.length_a   1.000
_cell.length_b   1.000
_cell.length_c   1.000
_cell.angle_alpha   90.00
_cell.angle_beta   90.00
_cell.angle_gamma   90.00
#
_symmetry.space_group_name_H-M   'P 1'
#
loop_
_entity.id
_entity.type
_entity.pdbx_description
1 polymer ?
#
loop_
_entity_poly.entity_id
_entity_poly.type
_entity_poly.pdbx_seq_one_letter_code
_entity_poly.pdbx_strand_id
1 'polypeptide(L)' 'MEPKTIREIMPPNFTMNLARELQVDPANVSRVVNIEKTTSKYWPAIERLAIATDSKAYRERMKFLESKRQTAKAAA' A
#
# COMPACT_ATOMS: atom_id res chain seq x y z
N MET A 1 -14.85 -1.44 -12.31
CA MET A 1 -13.90 -2.41 -11.74
C MET A 1 -13.09 -1.71 -10.67
N GLU A 2 -12.84 -2.36 -9.53
CA GLU A 2 -11.95 -1.79 -8.52
C GLU A 2 -10.48 -1.87 -9.01
N PRO A 3 -9.65 -0.86 -8.76
CA PRO A 3 -8.22 -0.90 -9.10
C PRO A 3 -7.47 -1.90 -8.20
N LYS A 4 -6.38 -2.45 -8.73
CA LYS A 4 -5.47 -3.36 -8.01
C LYS A 4 -5.09 -2.80 -6.63
N THR A 5 -5.09 -3.67 -5.63
CA THR A 5 -4.60 -3.35 -4.29
C THR A 5 -3.08 -3.18 -4.29
N ILE A 6 -2.55 -2.54 -3.24
CA ILE A 6 -1.08 -2.46 -3.07
C ILE A 6 -0.44 -3.84 -3.08
N ARG A 7 -1.07 -4.86 -2.48
CA ARG A 7 -0.52 -6.22 -2.46
C ARG A 7 -0.37 -6.82 -3.86
N GLU A 8 -1.31 -6.54 -4.76
CA GLU A 8 -1.30 -7.05 -6.15
C GLU A 8 -0.35 -6.26 -7.05
N ILE A 9 -0.05 -5.02 -6.69
CA ILE A 9 0.95 -4.19 -7.38
C ILE A 9 2.36 -4.67 -7.05
N MET A 10 2.59 -5.12 -5.82
CA MET A 10 3.92 -5.39 -5.30
C MET A 10 4.52 -6.68 -5.88
N PRO A 11 5.86 -6.74 -6.04
CA PRO A 11 6.54 -7.91 -6.59
C PRO A 11 6.49 -9.10 -5.61
N PRO A 12 6.70 -10.34 -6.08
CA PRO A 12 6.83 -11.49 -5.19
C PRO A 12 7.89 -11.26 -4.10
N ASN A 13 7.68 -11.80 -2.90
CA ASN A 13 8.58 -11.68 -1.75
C ASN A 13 8.83 -10.25 -1.23
N PHE A 14 8.06 -9.23 -1.67
CA PHE A 14 8.24 -7.84 -1.21
C PHE A 14 8.25 -7.72 0.32
N THR A 15 7.42 -8.52 1.01
CA THR A 15 7.30 -8.47 2.47
C THR A 15 8.63 -8.76 3.15
N MET A 16 9.35 -9.81 2.69
CA MET A 16 10.64 -10.20 3.27
C MET A 16 11.72 -9.17 2.95
N ASN A 17 11.71 -8.62 1.73
CA ASN A 17 12.69 -7.63 1.29
C ASN A 17 12.54 -6.32 2.07
N LEU A 18 11.32 -5.79 2.16
CA LEU A 18 11.03 -4.57 2.93
C LEU A 18 11.26 -4.77 4.43
N ALA A 19 10.91 -5.94 4.97
CA ALA A 19 11.17 -6.25 6.37
C ALA A 19 12.67 -6.25 6.71
N ARG A 20 13.49 -6.79 5.80
CA ARG A 20 14.95 -6.78 5.93
C ARG A 20 15.52 -5.36 5.82
N GLU A 21 15.08 -4.58 4.84
CA GLU A 21 15.50 -3.18 4.67
C GLU A 21 15.16 -2.32 5.90
N LEU A 22 13.95 -2.49 6.42
CA LEU A 22 13.42 -1.73 7.54
C LEU A 22 13.84 -2.28 8.91
N GLN A 23 14.51 -3.45 8.96
CA GLN A 23 14.86 -4.18 10.17
C GLN A 23 13.64 -4.43 11.10
N VAL A 24 12.54 -4.92 10.52
CA VAL A 24 11.29 -5.20 11.25
C VAL A 24 10.76 -6.59 10.96
N ASP A 25 9.80 -7.03 11.77
CA ASP A 25 9.03 -8.26 11.51
C ASP A 25 8.25 -8.17 10.17
N PRO A 26 8.41 -9.13 9.24
CA PRO A 26 7.63 -9.23 8.01
C PRO A 26 6.11 -9.14 8.21
N ALA A 27 5.58 -9.65 9.32
CA ALA A 27 4.15 -9.57 9.65
C ALA A 27 3.67 -8.11 9.74
N ASN A 28 4.52 -7.19 10.20
CA ASN A 28 4.17 -5.77 10.27
C ASN A 28 4.01 -5.15 8.87
N VAL A 29 4.92 -5.46 7.95
CA VAL A 29 4.84 -5.00 6.56
C VAL A 29 3.62 -5.60 5.86
N SER A 30 3.43 -6.92 5.99
CA SER A 30 2.28 -7.65 5.43
C SER A 30 0.96 -7.05 5.91
N ARG A 31 0.84 -6.79 7.21
CA ARG A 31 -0.35 -6.16 7.80
C ARG A 31 -0.60 -4.80 7.20
N VAL A 32 0.40 -3.91 7.17
CA VAL A 32 0.24 -2.54 6.66
C VAL A 32 -0.19 -2.52 5.20
N VAL A 33 0.34 -3.42 4.37
CA VAL A 33 -0.06 -3.55 2.97
C VAL A 33 -1.48 -4.10 2.84
N ASN A 34 -1.84 -5.14 3.61
CA ASN A 34 -3.18 -5.75 3.57
C ASN A 34 -4.31 -4.78 3.89
N ILE A 35 -4.10 -3.90 4.90
CA ILE A 35 -5.11 -2.90 5.30
C ILE A 35 -4.89 -1.54 4.64
N GLU A 36 -3.91 -1.44 3.73
CA GLU A 36 -3.51 -0.21 3.04
C GLU A 36 -3.40 1.00 3.98
N LYS A 37 -2.73 0.80 5.12
CA LYS A 37 -2.58 1.82 6.17
C LYS A 37 -1.57 2.88 5.75
N THR A 38 -2.04 3.85 4.96
CA THR A 38 -1.23 4.96 4.42
C THR A 38 -0.57 5.85 5.48
N THR A 39 -1.05 5.81 6.72
CA THR A 39 -0.50 6.57 7.85
C THR A 39 0.59 5.82 8.62
N SER A 40 0.96 4.61 8.18
CA SER A 40 2.01 3.82 8.81
C SER A 40 3.39 4.43 8.59
N LYS A 41 4.27 4.33 9.60
CA LYS A 41 5.69 4.66 9.45
C LYS A 41 6.42 3.83 8.40
N TYR A 42 5.88 2.65 8.04
CA TYR A 42 6.43 1.78 7.00
C TYR A 42 5.94 2.14 5.59
N TRP A 43 4.90 2.99 5.50
CA TRP A 43 4.27 3.35 4.24
C TRP A 43 5.24 3.99 3.23
N PRO A 44 6.17 4.88 3.60
CA PRO A 44 7.09 5.47 2.62
C PRO A 44 7.92 4.44 1.86
N ALA A 45 8.39 3.37 2.52
CA ALA A 45 9.13 2.31 1.84
C ALA A 45 8.23 1.45 0.94
N ILE A 46 7.00 1.16 1.42
CA ILE A 46 5.97 0.43 0.65
C ILE A 46 5.59 1.22 -0.61
N GLU A 47 5.34 2.52 -0.47
CA GLU A 47 4.98 3.44 -1.56
C GLU A 47 6.09 3.49 -2.61
N ARG A 48 7.35 3.66 -2.21
CA ARG A 48 8.47 3.66 -3.16
C ARG A 48 8.50 2.37 -3.99
N LEU A 49 8.34 1.21 -3.35
CA LEU A 49 8.36 -0.06 -4.05
C LEU A 49 7.15 -0.24 -4.98
N ALA A 50 5.95 0.16 -4.53
CA ALA A 50 4.74 0.08 -5.34
C ALA A 50 4.83 0.99 -6.58
N ILE A 51 5.32 2.23 -6.41
CA ILE A 51 5.54 3.18 -7.51
C ILE A 51 6.59 2.63 -8.49
N ALA A 52 7.67 2.05 -7.99
CA ALA A 52 8.71 1.47 -8.82
C ALA A 52 8.22 0.24 -9.62
N THR A 53 7.25 -0.50 -9.08
CA THR A 53 6.72 -1.71 -9.72
C THR A 53 5.65 -1.36 -10.76
N ASP A 54 4.66 -0.56 -10.39
CA ASP A 54 3.64 -0.05 -11.31
C ASP A 54 3.09 1.29 -10.81
N SER A 55 3.74 2.36 -11.24
CA SER A 55 3.35 3.73 -10.87
C SER A 55 1.94 4.11 -11.29
N LYS A 56 1.42 3.52 -12.37
CA LYS A 56 0.06 3.82 -12.87
C LYS A 56 -0.97 3.16 -11.96
N ALA A 57 -0.83 1.86 -11.70
CA ALA A 57 -1.74 1.13 -10.82
C ALA A 57 -1.73 1.71 -9.39
N TYR A 58 -0.56 2.11 -8.88
CA TYR A 58 -0.46 2.77 -7.58
C TYR A 58 -1.29 4.06 -7.51
N ARG A 59 -1.15 4.94 -8.50
CA ARG A 59 -1.90 6.21 -8.55
C ARG A 59 -3.40 5.98 -8.66
N GLU A 60 -3.83 5.00 -9.45
CA GLU A 60 -5.23 4.61 -9.57
C GLU A 60 -5.79 4.11 -8.23
N ARG A 61 -5.01 3.28 -7.51
CA ARG A 61 -5.40 2.80 -6.18
C ARG A 61 -5.49 3.92 -5.16
N MET A 62 -4.52 4.84 -5.12
CA MET A 62 -4.54 5.96 -4.17
C MET A 62 -5.74 6.89 -4.41
N LYS A 63 -6.04 7.23 -5.67
CA LYS A 63 -7.24 8.02 -6.01
C LYS A 63 -8.52 7.34 -5.56
N PHE A 64 -8.59 6.02 -5.71
CA PHE A 64 -9.73 5.23 -5.26
C PHE A 64 -9.89 5.18 -3.74
N LEU A 65 -8.78 5.07 -2.99
CA LEU A 65 -8.82 5.14 -1.53
C LEU A 65 -9.22 6.53 -1.03
N GLU A 66 -8.76 7.58 -1.71
CA GLU A 66 -9.13 8.95 -1.40
C GLU A 66 -10.63 9.19 -1.63
N SER A 67 -11.17 8.78 -2.78
CA SER A 67 -12.60 8.93 -3.06
C SER A 67 -13.46 8.16 -2.06
N LYS A 68 -13.08 6.93 -1.70
CA LYS A 68 -13.76 6.15 -0.64
C LYS A 68 -13.74 6.89 0.71
N ARG A 69 -12.62 7.50 1.09
CA ARG A 69 -12.53 8.30 2.34
C ARG A 69 -13.41 9.54 2.30
N GLN A 70 -13.49 10.23 1.17
CA GLN A 70 -14.35 11.40 1.00
C GLN A 70 -15.84 11.02 1.11
N THR A 71 -16.26 9.94 0.44
CA THR A 71 -17.64 9.43 0.54
C THR A 71 -18.00 9.02 1.97
N ALA A 72 -17.09 8.32 2.67
CA ALA A 72 -17.30 7.93 4.06
C ALA A 72 -17.43 9.13 5.00
N LYS A 73 -16.64 10.19 4.77
CA LYS A 73 -16.72 11.44 5.55
C LYS A 73 -18.00 12.22 5.27
N ALA A 74 -18.52 12.18 4.04
CA ALA A 74 -19.76 12.87 3.69
C ALA A 74 -21.04 12.17 4.20
N ALA A 75 -20.94 10.89 4.56
CA ALA A 75 -22.05 10.09 5.10
C ALA A 75 -22.08 10.03 6.64
N ALA A 76 -21.12 10.67 7.32
CA ALA A 76 -20.98 10.74 8.78
C ALA A 76 -21.33 12.15 9.28
#